data_AF-A0A1I0EE12-F1
#
_entry.id   AF-A0A1I0EE12-F1
#
_cell.length_a   1.000
_cell.length_b   1.000
_cell.length_c   1.000
_cell.angle_alpha   90.00
_cell.angle_beta   90.00
_cell.angle_gamma   90.00
#
_symmetry.space_group_name_H-M   'P 1'
#
loop_
_entity.id
_entity.type
_entity.pdbx_description
1 polymer ?
#
loop_
_entity_poly.entity_id
_entity_poly.type
_entity_poly.pdbx_seq_one_letter_code
_entity_poly.pdbx_strand_id
1 'polypeptide(L)'
;MDIINEDYVSFYTDWFNGRDKAMDFLERCYEVPNGNFIPLRLANKLARVIIFSDFCMTHKRGNRSVQIFLWMALIESIEYIYFPDKDSQKVDKLSVILCFFRNYISTEDKDLLLQNLRRSISDDRFDKTKEINIDIIARILYSIRNEFAHGLDFHTSLFSDSNNDVWLETVKLKEFKKDGKEERHYEMSITHQQLRSIIIRSFINLIEEELLK
;
A
#
# COMPACT_ATOMS: atom_id res chain seq x y z
N MET A 1 31.54 -5.20 -5.90
CA MET A 1 30.62 -5.36 -4.77
C MET A 1 30.02 -3.99 -4.56
N ASP A 2 28.79 -3.79 -5.01
CA ASP A 2 28.10 -2.52 -4.78
C ASP A 2 27.88 -2.38 -3.27
N ILE A 3 28.18 -1.21 -2.73
CA ILE A 3 28.04 -0.95 -1.29
C ILE A 3 26.53 -0.92 -0.99
N ILE A 4 26.05 -1.93 -0.26
CA ILE A 4 24.67 -1.96 0.24
C ILE A 4 24.51 -0.81 1.24
N ASN A 5 23.43 -0.03 1.09
CA ASN A 5 23.16 1.10 1.97
C ASN A 5 22.78 0.61 3.38
N GLU A 6 23.54 1.02 4.41
CA GLU A 6 23.27 0.67 5.82
C GLU A 6 21.87 1.10 6.29
N ASP A 7 21.32 2.20 5.76
CA ASP A 7 19.95 2.62 6.09
C ASP A 7 18.93 1.56 5.62
N TYR A 8 19.20 0.88 4.51
CA TYR A 8 18.34 -0.17 3.98
C TYR A 8 18.51 -1.46 4.78
N VAL A 9 19.74 -1.81 5.18
CA VAL A 9 20.00 -2.94 6.09
C VAL A 9 19.23 -2.75 7.39
N SER A 10 19.29 -1.55 7.98
CA SER A 10 18.54 -1.19 9.18
C SER A 10 17.03 -1.34 8.97
N PHE A 11 16.50 -0.78 7.87
CA PHE A 11 15.08 -0.89 7.53
C PHE A 11 14.60 -2.34 7.42
N TYR A 12 15.35 -3.21 6.72
CA TYR A 12 14.95 -4.61 6.54
C TYR A 12 15.17 -5.48 7.77
N THR A 13 16.07 -5.08 8.69
CA THR A 13 16.34 -5.82 9.93
C THR A 13 15.07 -6.03 10.76
N ASP A 14 14.20 -5.02 10.82
CA ASP A 14 12.91 -5.07 11.53
C ASP A 14 11.92 -6.09 10.94
N TRP A 15 12.05 -6.41 9.64
CA TRP A 15 11.14 -7.31 8.93
C TRP A 15 11.63 -8.75 8.85
N PHE A 16 12.96 -8.94 8.91
CA PHE A 16 13.59 -10.27 8.84
C PHE A 16 14.02 -10.81 10.21
N ASN A 17 13.74 -10.09 11.30
CA ASN A 17 14.11 -10.46 12.67
C ASN A 17 15.62 -10.69 12.84
N GLY A 18 16.44 -9.84 12.24
CA GLY A 18 17.90 -9.92 12.37
C GLY A 18 18.65 -9.35 11.17
N ARG A 19 19.79 -8.72 11.48
CA ARG A 19 20.67 -8.08 10.49
C ARG A 19 21.17 -9.08 9.44
N ASP A 20 21.56 -10.28 9.87
CA ASP A 20 22.11 -11.29 8.95
C ASP A 20 21.11 -11.71 7.88
N LYS A 21 19.85 -11.93 8.26
CA LYS A 21 18.78 -12.27 7.31
C LYS A 21 18.40 -11.10 6.40
N ALA A 22 18.41 -9.87 6.93
CA ALA A 22 18.19 -8.68 6.13
C ALA A 22 19.33 -8.45 5.12
N MET A 23 20.57 -8.74 5.51
CA MET A 23 21.72 -8.67 4.61
C MET A 23 21.64 -9.74 3.53
N ASP A 24 21.34 -10.99 3.87
CA ASP A 24 21.13 -12.07 2.90
C ASP A 24 20.04 -11.72 1.88
N PHE A 25 18.90 -11.21 2.33
CA PHE A 25 17.83 -10.73 1.45
C PHE A 25 18.32 -9.63 0.49
N LEU A 26 19.04 -8.64 1.00
CA LEU A 26 19.58 -7.54 0.19
C LEU A 26 20.66 -8.03 -0.78
N GLU A 27 21.54 -8.92 -0.34
CA GLU A 27 22.56 -9.53 -1.21
C GLU A 27 21.90 -10.25 -2.37
N ARG A 28 20.87 -11.08 -2.13
CA ARG A 28 20.07 -11.71 -3.19
C ARG A 28 19.42 -10.70 -4.13
N CYS A 29 18.94 -9.56 -3.61
CA CYS A 29 18.38 -8.50 -4.46
C CYS A 29 19.43 -7.78 -5.31
N TYR A 30 20.67 -7.69 -4.81
CA TYR A 30 21.80 -7.00 -5.45
C TYR A 30 22.63 -7.93 -6.33
N GLU A 31 22.49 -9.24 -6.17
CA GLU A 31 22.85 -10.19 -7.19
C GLU A 31 22.04 -9.84 -8.44
N VAL A 32 22.73 -9.47 -9.51
CA VAL A 32 22.10 -9.11 -10.79
C VAL A 32 22.35 -10.24 -11.80
N PRO A 33 21.79 -11.45 -11.58
CA PRO A 33 21.92 -12.50 -12.58
C PRO A 33 21.27 -12.01 -13.87
N ASN A 34 22.01 -12.16 -14.98
CA ASN A 34 21.54 -11.84 -16.33
C ASN A 34 21.07 -10.39 -16.57
N GLY A 35 21.48 -9.44 -15.72
CA GLY A 35 21.06 -8.05 -15.86
C GLY A 35 19.61 -7.79 -15.39
N ASN A 36 18.99 -8.71 -14.64
CA ASN A 36 17.68 -8.46 -14.03
C ASN A 36 17.82 -7.55 -12.80
N PHE A 37 17.59 -6.24 -12.99
CA PHE A 37 17.64 -5.26 -11.90
C PHE A 37 16.30 -5.08 -11.17
N ILE A 38 15.28 -5.90 -11.43
CA ILE A 38 13.94 -5.72 -10.86
C ILE A 38 13.95 -5.90 -9.33
N PRO A 39 14.50 -6.99 -8.74
CA PRO A 39 14.56 -7.15 -7.29
C PRO A 39 15.28 -5.99 -6.60
N LEU A 40 16.45 -5.60 -7.10
CA LEU A 40 17.21 -4.43 -6.65
C LEU A 40 16.36 -3.15 -6.64
N ARG A 41 15.68 -2.86 -7.75
CA ARG A 41 14.87 -1.65 -7.91
C ARG A 41 13.69 -1.63 -6.95
N LEU A 42 12.99 -2.76 -6.79
CA LEU A 42 11.87 -2.90 -5.87
C LEU A 42 12.34 -2.74 -4.41
N ALA A 43 13.40 -3.44 -4.01
CA ALA A 43 13.93 -3.38 -2.65
C ALA A 43 14.38 -1.96 -2.27
N ASN A 44 15.10 -1.28 -3.17
CA ASN A 44 15.52 0.10 -2.96
C ASN A 44 14.35 1.08 -2.94
N LYS A 45 13.34 0.86 -3.79
CA LYS A 45 12.17 1.73 -3.87
C LYS A 45 11.32 1.60 -2.61
N LEU A 46 11.09 0.37 -2.12
CA LEU A 46 10.35 0.10 -0.89
C LEU A 46 11.00 0.82 0.29
N ALA A 47 12.28 0.53 0.56
CA ALA A 47 12.99 1.12 1.69
C ALA A 47 12.98 2.66 1.60
N ARG A 48 13.34 3.22 0.45
CA ARG A 48 13.37 4.68 0.25
C ARG A 48 12.02 5.34 0.47
N VAL A 49 10.95 4.81 -0.11
CA VAL A 49 9.63 5.44 0.00
C VAL A 49 9.07 5.33 1.41
N ILE A 50 9.24 4.17 2.07
CA ILE A 50 8.74 3.99 3.43
C ILE A 50 9.50 4.89 4.41
N ILE A 51 10.83 4.87 4.40
CA ILE A 51 11.67 5.75 5.24
C ILE A 51 11.30 7.22 5.01
N PHE A 52 11.15 7.64 3.75
CA PHE A 52 10.75 9.01 3.42
C PHE A 52 9.33 9.33 3.92
N SER A 53 8.39 8.40 3.79
CA SER A 53 7.01 8.57 4.27
C SER A 53 6.96 8.73 5.80
N ASP A 54 7.79 7.99 6.53
CA ASP A 54 7.90 8.09 7.99
C ASP A 54 8.59 9.40 8.40
N PHE A 55 9.61 9.84 7.65
CA PHE A 55 10.23 11.14 7.81
C PHE A 55 9.22 12.29 7.63
N CYS A 56 8.32 12.20 6.63
CA CYS A 56 7.28 13.21 6.42
C CYS A 56 6.34 13.36 7.63
N MET A 57 6.10 12.28 8.40
CA MET A 57 5.27 12.38 9.61
C MET A 57 5.96 13.11 10.75
N THR A 58 7.26 12.89 10.91
CA THR A 58 8.01 13.42 12.06
C THR A 58 8.29 14.91 11.96
N HIS A 59 8.30 15.51 10.76
CA HIS A 59 8.90 16.84 10.56
C HIS A 59 7.97 18.03 10.27
N LYS A 60 6.65 17.88 9.99
CA LYS A 60 5.77 19.04 9.67
C LYS A 60 4.28 18.86 9.96
N ARG A 61 3.86 18.58 11.20
CA ARG A 61 2.46 18.22 11.53
C ARG A 61 1.97 17.11 10.58
N GLY A 62 2.68 15.98 10.62
CA GLY A 62 2.51 14.85 9.71
C GLY A 62 1.05 14.54 9.40
N ASN A 63 0.75 14.34 8.12
CA ASN A 63 -0.57 13.97 7.66
C ASN A 63 -0.54 12.55 7.09
N ARG A 64 -1.33 11.64 7.69
CA ARG A 64 -1.46 10.25 7.25
C ARG A 64 -1.86 10.12 5.78
N SER A 65 -2.64 11.07 5.25
CA SER A 65 -2.96 11.14 3.81
C SER A 65 -1.71 11.20 2.93
N VAL A 66 -0.64 11.86 3.38
CA VAL A 66 0.65 11.92 2.67
C VAL A 66 1.29 10.54 2.62
N GLN A 67 1.30 9.81 3.74
CA GLN A 67 1.87 8.46 3.79
C GLN A 67 1.09 7.50 2.90
N ILE A 68 -0.24 7.49 3.00
CA ILE A 68 -1.10 6.67 2.14
C ILE A 68 -0.88 7.01 0.67
N PHE A 69 -0.81 8.30 0.33
CA PHE A 69 -0.48 8.75 -1.01
C PHE A 69 0.87 8.18 -1.48
N LEU A 70 1.91 8.27 -0.65
CA LEU A 70 3.24 7.75 -0.96
C LEU A 70 3.25 6.22 -1.10
N TRP A 71 2.49 5.49 -0.28
CA TRP A 71 2.37 4.03 -0.36
C TRP A 71 1.61 3.58 -1.60
N MET A 72 0.53 4.28 -1.97
CA MET A 72 -0.17 4.00 -3.24
C MET A 72 0.70 4.36 -4.43
N ALA A 73 1.46 5.46 -4.38
CA ALA A 73 2.43 5.82 -5.41
C ALA A 73 3.57 4.79 -5.52
N LEU A 74 3.97 4.17 -4.41
CA LEU A 74 4.92 3.05 -4.39
C LEU A 74 4.35 1.84 -5.16
N ILE A 75 3.10 1.44 -4.90
CA ILE A 75 2.42 0.37 -5.65
C ILE A 75 2.31 0.71 -7.14
N GLU A 76 1.85 1.91 -7.47
CA GLU A 76 1.76 2.38 -8.87
C GLU A 76 3.13 2.32 -9.56
N SER A 77 4.23 2.50 -8.81
CA SER A 77 5.57 2.52 -9.38
C SER A 77 6.06 1.16 -9.89
N ILE A 78 5.40 0.06 -9.49
CA ILE A 78 5.70 -1.29 -9.96
C ILE A 78 5.65 -1.37 -11.49
N GLU A 79 4.63 -0.79 -12.11
CA GLU A 79 4.50 -0.79 -13.58
C GLU A 79 5.70 -0.16 -14.28
N TYR A 80 6.25 0.93 -13.75
CA TYR A 80 7.41 1.60 -14.36
C TYR A 80 8.72 0.86 -14.09
N ILE A 81 8.75 -0.03 -13.09
CA ILE A 81 9.90 -0.91 -12.86
C ILE A 81 9.93 -2.02 -13.92
N TYR A 82 8.78 -2.64 -14.21
CA TYR A 82 8.68 -3.68 -15.26
C TYR A 82 8.69 -3.10 -16.68
N PHE A 83 8.10 -1.92 -16.88
CA PHE A 83 7.90 -1.30 -18.19
C PHE A 83 8.38 0.17 -18.17
N PRO A 84 9.69 0.42 -18.18
CA PRO A 84 10.25 1.78 -18.02
C PRO A 84 9.84 2.75 -19.14
N ASP A 85 9.59 2.24 -20.34
CA ASP A 85 9.19 3.06 -21.50
C ASP A 85 7.67 3.30 -21.58
N LYS A 86 6.90 2.82 -20.59
CA LYS A 86 5.45 2.95 -20.58
C LYS A 86 5.04 4.39 -20.31
N ASP A 87 4.25 4.95 -21.22
CA ASP A 87 3.65 6.26 -21.05
C ASP A 87 2.76 6.30 -19.81
N SER A 88 3.14 7.14 -18.84
CA SER A 88 2.43 7.33 -17.57
C SER A 88 0.95 7.69 -17.72
N GLN A 89 0.55 8.30 -18.84
CA GLN A 89 -0.85 8.65 -19.11
C GLN A 89 -1.70 7.43 -19.51
N LYS A 90 -1.04 6.34 -19.95
CA LYS A 90 -1.69 5.11 -20.39
C LYS A 90 -1.71 4.01 -19.33
N VAL A 91 -1.12 4.26 -18.16
CA VAL A 91 -1.13 3.32 -17.05
C VAL A 91 -2.48 3.37 -16.34
N ASP A 92 -3.21 2.27 -16.36
CA ASP A 92 -4.40 2.09 -15.52
C ASP A 92 -3.98 1.85 -14.06
N LYS A 93 -3.74 2.94 -13.35
CA LYS A 93 -3.27 2.96 -11.95
C LYS A 93 -4.16 2.15 -11.01
N LEU A 94 -5.48 2.20 -11.21
CA LEU A 94 -6.41 1.45 -10.37
C LEU A 94 -6.23 -0.06 -10.59
N SER A 95 -6.10 -0.49 -11.85
CA SER A 95 -5.86 -1.91 -12.14
C SER A 95 -4.55 -2.42 -11.55
N VAL A 96 -3.49 -1.60 -11.51
CA VAL A 96 -2.21 -1.93 -10.85
C VAL A 96 -2.41 -2.16 -9.36
N ILE A 97 -3.10 -1.24 -8.69
CA ILE A 97 -3.35 -1.33 -7.25
C ILE A 97 -4.23 -2.54 -6.93
N LEU A 98 -5.29 -2.78 -7.72
CA LEU A 98 -6.14 -3.96 -7.56
C LEU A 98 -5.33 -5.26 -7.73
N CYS A 99 -4.48 -5.33 -8.76
CA CYS A 99 -3.61 -6.47 -9.01
C CYS A 99 -2.67 -6.72 -7.82
N PHE A 100 -2.06 -5.66 -7.29
CA PHE A 100 -1.17 -5.75 -6.13
C PHE A 100 -1.88 -6.32 -4.89
N PHE A 101 -3.04 -5.78 -4.56
CA PHE A 101 -3.82 -6.21 -3.40
C PHE A 101 -4.30 -7.66 -3.51
N ARG A 102 -4.61 -8.12 -4.73
CA ARG A 102 -5.03 -9.50 -4.98
C ARG A 102 -3.88 -10.49 -4.88
N ASN A 103 -2.71 -10.14 -5.40
CA ASN A 103 -1.66 -11.11 -5.64
C ASN A 103 -0.60 -11.15 -4.52
N TYR A 104 -0.24 -10.00 -3.94
CA TYR A 104 0.94 -9.93 -3.07
C TYR A 104 0.63 -9.76 -1.58
N ILE A 105 -0.61 -9.40 -1.23
CA ILE A 105 -1.05 -9.41 0.17
C ILE A 105 -1.30 -10.87 0.58
N SER A 106 -0.72 -11.29 1.70
CA SER A 106 -0.93 -12.64 2.25
C SER A 106 -2.39 -12.86 2.65
N THR A 107 -2.79 -14.11 2.80
CA THR A 107 -4.15 -14.46 3.24
C THR A 107 -4.45 -13.88 4.62
N GLU A 108 -3.50 -13.95 5.54
CA GLU A 108 -3.65 -13.43 6.91
C GLU A 108 -3.83 -11.91 6.91
N ASP A 109 -3.07 -11.20 6.09
CA ASP A 109 -3.17 -9.74 5.98
C ASP A 109 -4.47 -9.32 5.25
N LYS A 110 -4.94 -10.10 4.27
CA LYS A 110 -6.27 -9.91 3.64
C LYS A 110 -7.38 -10.08 4.67
N ASP A 111 -7.34 -11.16 5.45
CA ASP A 111 -8.33 -11.44 6.48
C ASP A 111 -8.35 -10.33 7.53
N LEU A 112 -7.18 -9.85 7.95
CA LEU A 112 -7.06 -8.73 8.87
C LEU A 112 -7.71 -7.46 8.30
N LEU A 113 -7.47 -7.12 7.04
CA LEU A 113 -8.08 -5.96 6.40
C LEU A 113 -9.61 -6.09 6.31
N LEU A 114 -10.10 -7.26 5.92
CA LEU A 114 -11.53 -7.53 5.75
C LEU A 114 -12.28 -7.52 7.08
N GLN A 115 -11.67 -8.02 8.16
CA GLN A 115 -12.25 -7.98 9.51
C GLN A 115 -12.36 -6.56 10.07
N ASN A 116 -11.51 -5.65 9.60
CA ASN A 116 -11.43 -4.26 10.07
C ASN A 116 -12.12 -3.25 9.15
N LEU A 117 -12.90 -3.73 8.17
CA LEU A 117 -13.71 -2.89 7.29
C LEU A 117 -15.15 -3.41 7.28
N ARG A 118 -16.12 -2.52 7.55
CA ARG A 118 -17.54 -2.83 7.40
C ARG A 118 -18.28 -1.69 6.71
N ARG A 119 -19.40 -1.98 6.04
CA ARG A 119 -20.29 -0.92 5.55
C ARG A 119 -21.01 -0.28 6.73
N SER A 120 -21.08 1.05 6.74
CA SER A 120 -21.81 1.78 7.77
C SER A 120 -23.31 1.55 7.65
N ILE A 121 -24.00 1.45 8.78
CA ILE A 121 -25.47 1.43 8.83
C ILE A 121 -26.06 2.75 8.29
N SER A 122 -25.28 3.83 8.31
CA SER A 122 -25.67 5.12 7.75
C SER A 122 -25.60 5.17 6.21
N ASP A 123 -25.15 4.11 5.53
CA ASP A 123 -25.13 4.06 4.07
C ASP A 123 -26.53 3.81 3.49
N ASP A 124 -26.96 4.65 2.55
CA ASP A 124 -28.25 4.52 1.86
C ASP A 124 -28.44 3.17 1.13
N ARG A 125 -27.33 2.47 0.84
CA ARG A 125 -27.30 1.14 0.22
C ARG A 125 -26.77 0.07 1.19
N PHE A 126 -26.86 0.31 2.50
CA PHE A 126 -26.46 -0.68 3.50
C PHE A 126 -27.16 -2.02 3.24
N ASP A 127 -26.35 -3.02 2.95
CA ASP A 127 -26.78 -4.39 2.73
C ASP A 127 -25.81 -5.32 3.46
N LYS A 128 -26.26 -5.84 4.59
CA LYS A 128 -25.49 -6.77 5.43
C LYS A 128 -25.15 -8.09 4.72
N THR A 129 -25.82 -8.40 3.61
CA THR A 129 -25.64 -9.66 2.89
C THR A 129 -24.54 -9.58 1.82
N LYS A 130 -24.16 -8.37 1.43
CA LYS A 130 -23.08 -8.18 0.47
C LYS A 130 -21.74 -8.30 1.16
N GLU A 131 -20.93 -9.22 0.68
CA GLU A 131 -19.56 -9.37 1.15
C GLU A 131 -18.72 -8.15 0.75
N ILE A 132 -17.76 -7.79 1.60
CA ILE A 132 -16.70 -6.86 1.26
C ILE A 132 -15.52 -7.70 0.78
N ASN A 133 -14.92 -7.31 -0.34
CA ASN A 133 -13.72 -7.97 -0.84
C ASN A 133 -12.53 -7.01 -0.81
N ILE A 134 -11.34 -7.54 -1.07
CA ILE A 134 -10.09 -6.79 -1.03
C ILE A 134 -10.06 -5.62 -2.03
N ASP A 135 -10.82 -5.71 -3.14
CA ASP A 135 -10.88 -4.64 -4.13
C ASP A 135 -11.55 -3.38 -3.57
N ILE A 136 -12.50 -3.52 -2.66
CA ILE A 136 -13.16 -2.36 -2.03
C ILE A 136 -12.11 -1.59 -1.20
N ILE A 137 -11.27 -2.29 -0.44
CA ILE A 137 -10.19 -1.68 0.33
C ILE A 137 -9.20 -0.97 -0.60
N ALA A 138 -8.75 -1.64 -1.66
CA ALA A 138 -7.88 -1.06 -2.67
C ALA A 138 -8.48 0.22 -3.31
N ARG A 139 -9.80 0.21 -3.58
CA ARG A 139 -10.53 1.36 -4.12
C ARG A 139 -10.66 2.51 -3.12
N ILE A 140 -10.86 2.21 -1.83
CA ILE A 140 -10.87 3.22 -0.75
C ILE A 140 -9.51 3.93 -0.72
N LEU A 141 -8.42 3.18 -0.62
CA LEU A 141 -7.06 3.73 -0.60
C LEU A 141 -6.71 4.51 -1.86
N TYR A 142 -7.14 4.02 -3.03
CA TYR A 142 -6.99 4.74 -4.29
C TYR A 142 -7.80 6.04 -4.35
N SER A 143 -9.00 6.07 -3.76
CA SER A 143 -9.81 7.30 -3.68
C SER A 143 -9.11 8.34 -2.82
N ILE A 144 -8.63 7.95 -1.64
CA ILE A 144 -7.86 8.81 -0.72
C ILE A 144 -6.63 9.38 -1.42
N ARG A 145 -5.88 8.54 -2.12
CA ARG A 145 -4.73 8.95 -2.95
C ARG A 145 -5.13 10.00 -3.99
N ASN A 146 -6.28 9.84 -4.67
CA ASN A 146 -6.73 10.79 -5.69
C ASN A 146 -7.20 12.11 -5.10
N GLU A 147 -7.95 12.07 -4.00
CA GLU A 147 -8.41 13.27 -3.30
C GLU A 147 -7.22 14.10 -2.80
N PHE A 148 -6.21 13.44 -2.25
CA PHE A 148 -4.95 14.09 -1.87
C PHE A 148 -4.23 14.71 -3.09
N ALA A 149 -4.10 13.96 -4.19
CA ALA A 149 -3.40 14.44 -5.40
C ALA A 149 -4.07 15.66 -6.05
N HIS A 150 -5.39 15.80 -5.92
CA HIS A 150 -6.15 16.93 -6.45
C HIS A 150 -6.34 18.07 -5.43
N GLY A 151 -5.76 17.97 -4.24
CA GLY A 151 -5.81 18.99 -3.20
C GLY A 151 -7.21 19.20 -2.62
N LEU A 152 -8.08 18.17 -2.72
CA LEU A 152 -9.51 18.32 -2.47
C LEU A 152 -9.88 18.14 -1.00
N ASP A 153 -9.20 17.27 -0.23
CA ASP A 153 -9.42 17.15 1.22
C ASP A 153 -8.21 16.54 1.94
N PHE A 154 -7.93 17.03 3.15
CA PHE A 154 -6.99 16.41 4.09
C PHE A 154 -7.76 15.46 5.00
N HIS A 155 -7.74 14.17 4.67
CA HIS A 155 -8.30 13.16 5.55
C HIS A 155 -7.40 12.98 6.77
N THR A 156 -7.76 13.66 7.85
CA THR A 156 -7.02 13.62 9.13
C THR A 156 -7.50 12.50 10.06
N SER A 157 -8.62 11.85 9.74
CA SER A 157 -9.34 10.88 10.58
C SER A 157 -9.26 9.41 10.13
N LEU A 158 -8.68 9.12 8.98
CA LEU A 158 -8.84 7.83 8.29
C LEU A 158 -8.41 6.55 9.01
N PHE A 159 -7.51 6.65 9.98
CA PHE A 159 -6.93 5.49 10.64
C PHE A 159 -6.75 5.79 12.11
N SER A 160 -7.13 4.85 12.96
CA SER A 160 -6.97 4.97 14.41
C SER A 160 -5.50 4.86 14.83
N ASP A 161 -5.16 5.51 15.94
CA ASP A 161 -3.92 5.24 16.70
C ASP A 161 -4.09 4.08 17.67
N SER A 162 -5.33 3.65 17.91
CA SER A 162 -5.66 2.55 18.80
C SER A 162 -6.51 1.50 18.09
N ASN A 163 -6.34 0.24 18.46
CA ASN A 163 -7.16 -0.86 17.94
C ASN A 163 -8.65 -0.77 18.37
N ASN A 164 -9.02 0.22 19.19
CA ASN A 164 -10.36 0.36 19.75
C ASN A 164 -11.19 1.45 19.07
N ASP A 165 -10.59 2.32 18.25
CA ASP A 165 -11.34 3.38 17.58
C ASP A 165 -11.86 2.90 16.22
N VAL A 166 -13.13 3.20 15.95
CA VAL A 166 -13.78 2.95 14.66
C VAL A 166 -14.05 4.30 14.00
N TRP A 167 -13.57 4.47 12.78
CA TRP A 167 -13.72 5.70 12.02
C TRP A 167 -14.71 5.52 10.88
N LEU A 168 -15.63 6.47 10.75
CA LEU A 168 -16.56 6.54 9.64
C LEU A 168 -15.91 7.27 8.47
N GLU A 169 -15.78 6.59 7.35
CA GLU A 169 -15.12 7.06 6.16
C GLU A 169 -16.08 7.15 4.99
N THR A 170 -16.09 8.33 4.38
CA THR A 170 -17.00 8.65 3.28
C THR A 170 -16.20 8.72 1.99
N VAL A 171 -16.48 7.80 1.07
CA VAL A 171 -15.65 7.61 -0.12
C VAL A 171 -16.54 7.55 -1.37
N LYS A 172 -16.11 8.21 -2.44
CA LYS A 172 -16.82 8.18 -3.73
C LYS A 172 -16.36 7.00 -4.58
N LEU A 173 -17.10 5.89 -4.51
CA LEU A 173 -16.76 4.63 -5.17
C LEU A 173 -17.76 4.24 -6.25
N LYS A 174 -17.26 3.58 -7.29
CA LYS A 174 -18.08 2.93 -8.31
C LYS A 174 -18.31 1.47 -7.90
N GLU A 175 -19.22 1.26 -6.96
CA GLU A 175 -19.53 -0.08 -6.41
C GLU A 175 -20.82 -0.67 -7.01
N PHE A 176 -21.89 0.12 -7.13
CA PHE A 176 -23.19 -0.36 -7.60
C PHE A 176 -23.64 0.25 -8.93
N LYS A 177 -23.40 1.54 -9.17
CA LYS A 177 -23.74 2.18 -10.46
C LYS A 177 -22.71 1.88 -11.54
N LYS A 178 -23.19 1.43 -12.71
CA LYS A 178 -22.37 1.25 -13.92
C LYS A 178 -21.87 2.56 -14.50
N ASP A 179 -22.50 3.70 -14.22
CA ASP A 179 -22.22 4.96 -14.91
C ASP A 179 -21.78 6.11 -13.99
N GLY A 180 -21.49 5.86 -12.72
CA GLY A 180 -21.05 6.92 -11.81
C GLY A 180 -20.46 6.42 -10.50
N LYS A 181 -19.62 7.27 -9.89
CA LYS A 181 -19.21 7.11 -8.50
C LYS A 181 -20.36 7.51 -7.60
N GLU A 182 -20.52 6.80 -6.50
CA GLU A 182 -21.51 7.09 -5.47
C GLU A 182 -20.80 7.32 -4.16
N GLU A 183 -21.33 8.22 -3.35
CA GLU A 183 -20.88 8.38 -1.98
C GLU A 183 -21.25 7.14 -1.18
N ARG A 184 -20.27 6.62 -0.44
CA ARG A 184 -20.37 5.39 0.35
C ARG A 184 -19.76 5.60 1.72
N HIS A 185 -20.38 5.03 2.73
CA HIS A 185 -19.94 5.14 4.10
C HIS A 185 -19.43 3.78 4.60
N TYR A 186 -18.17 3.77 5.03
CA TYR A 186 -17.48 2.62 5.57
C TYR A 186 -17.03 2.89 6.98
N GLU A 187 -16.99 1.87 7.81
CA GLU A 187 -16.40 1.95 9.15
C GLU A 187 -15.11 1.15 9.15
N MET A 188 -14.01 1.81 9.55
CA MET A 188 -12.65 1.25 9.53
C MET A 188 -12.06 1.28 10.92
N SER A 189 -11.52 0.14 11.37
CA SER A 189 -10.81 0.01 12.65
C SER A 189 -9.34 -0.37 12.49
N ILE A 190 -8.87 -0.52 11.25
CA ILE A 190 -7.46 -0.82 11.00
C ILE A 190 -6.61 0.40 11.39
N THR A 191 -5.53 0.15 12.11
CA THR A 191 -4.58 1.19 12.47
C THR A 191 -3.68 1.53 11.29
N HIS A 192 -3.15 2.75 11.32
CA HIS A 192 -2.18 3.20 10.33
C HIS A 192 -0.92 2.31 10.30
N GLN A 193 -0.47 1.86 11.47
CA GLN A 193 0.70 0.98 11.59
C GLN A 193 0.45 -0.42 11.02
N GLN A 194 -0.76 -0.98 11.22
CA GLN A 194 -1.15 -2.25 10.59
C GLN A 194 -1.13 -2.13 9.07
N LEU A 195 -1.75 -1.07 8.52
CA LEU A 195 -1.74 -0.85 7.07
C LEU A 195 -0.30 -0.68 6.53
N ARG A 196 0.54 0.14 7.18
CA ARG A 196 1.97 0.28 6.84
C ARG A 196 2.66 -1.08 6.77
N SER A 197 2.44 -1.91 7.78
CA SER A 197 3.08 -3.21 7.90
C SER A 197 2.64 -4.19 6.82
N ILE A 198 1.35 -4.20 6.48
CA ILE A 198 0.79 -5.00 5.39
C ILE A 198 1.43 -4.58 4.06
N ILE A 199 1.52 -3.27 3.77
CA ILE A 199 2.13 -2.78 2.53
C ILE A 199 3.59 -3.24 2.40
N ILE A 200 4.37 -3.15 3.49
CA ILE A 200 5.78 -3.56 3.49
C ILE A 200 5.91 -5.07 3.27
N ARG A 201 5.18 -5.89 4.04
CA ARG A 201 5.19 -7.35 3.86
C ARG A 201 4.77 -7.77 2.46
N SER A 202 3.76 -7.10 1.89
CA SER A 202 3.29 -7.39 0.54
C SER A 202 4.34 -7.07 -0.52
N PHE A 203 5.11 -5.99 -0.33
CA PHE A 203 6.25 -5.70 -1.20
C PHE A 203 7.39 -6.69 -1.03
N ILE A 204 7.67 -7.15 0.20
CA ILE A 204 8.67 -8.20 0.45
C ILE A 204 8.25 -9.49 -0.27
N ASN A 205 6.97 -9.88 -0.20
CA ASN A 205 6.44 -11.03 -0.93
C ASN A 205 6.64 -10.89 -2.44
N LEU A 206 6.31 -9.72 -3.01
CA LEU A 206 6.57 -9.42 -4.42
C LEU A 206 8.05 -9.55 -4.78
N ILE A 207 8.96 -9.03 -3.95
CA ILE A 207 10.40 -9.10 -4.22
C ILE A 207 10.90 -10.55 -4.17
N GLU A 208 10.46 -11.32 -3.18
CA GLU A 208 10.80 -12.75 -3.08
C GLU A 208 10.28 -13.54 -4.27
N GLU A 209 9.07 -13.25 -4.78
CA GLU A 209 8.57 -13.86 -6.01
C GLU A 209 9.44 -13.53 -7.24
N GLU A 210 9.98 -12.32 -7.32
CA GLU A 210 10.90 -11.93 -8.40
C GLU A 210 12.29 -12.57 -8.27
N LEU A 211 12.76 -12.83 -7.05
CA LEU A 211 14.02 -13.53 -6.80
C LEU A 211 13.97 -15.01 -7.22
N LEU A 212 12.78 -15.58 -7.34
CA LEU A 212 12.57 -16.97 -7.77
C LEU A 212 12.47 -17.15 -9.29
N LYS A 213 12.51 -16.06 -10.08
CA LYS A 213 12.41 -16.07 -11.54
C LYS A 213 13.77 -16.07 -12.21
#